data_AF-A0A2I0BUX0-F1
#
_entry.id   AF-A0A2I0BUX0-F1
#
_cell.length_a   1.000
_cell.length_b   1.000
_cell.length_c   1.000
_cell.angle_alpha   90.00
_cell.angle_beta   90.00
_cell.angle_gamma   90.00
#
_symmetry.space_group_name_H-M   'P 1'
#
loop_
_entity.id
_entity.type
_entity.pdbx_description
1 polymer ?
#
loop_
_entity_poly.entity_id
_entity_poly.type
_entity_poly.pdbx_seq_one_letter_code
_entity_poly.pdbx_strand_id
1 'polypeptide(L)'
;MAQNPWFVKKSKTLRTSQLEKFINKFNEEYEHLMHMTRFKYIKRTLESIKENSDLIINKKTFSILRISCVAQLQPKYLNKIDDGISVYLSNFMLKANHDVEGFCLCFNKIKLKEKESRVMNNDPSIMFVKISFKLLILVLKENYEIKAKINKIEPLKIHLDIFGIVEAIFSEDMFKDFHYDSRNNRFRREGKFFSLYDIVLFTIKKITYGDNGANVKVIGYF
;
A
#
# COMPACT_ATOMS: atom_id res chain seq x y z
N MET A 1 -2.20 -7.88 -17.52
CA MET A 1 -2.63 -9.08 -16.78
C MET A 1 -3.84 -8.69 -15.95
N ALA A 2 -4.95 -9.41 -16.08
CA ALA A 2 -6.15 -9.13 -15.30
C ALA A 2 -6.00 -9.66 -13.87
N GLN A 3 -6.57 -8.95 -12.89
CA GLN A 3 -6.68 -9.47 -11.53
C GLN A 3 -7.83 -10.47 -11.49
N ASN A 4 -7.55 -11.72 -11.11
CA ASN A 4 -8.62 -12.61 -10.64
C ASN A 4 -9.04 -12.19 -9.21
N PRO A 5 -10.33 -12.36 -8.83
CA PRO A 5 -10.83 -11.97 -7.53
C PRO A 5 -10.01 -12.53 -6.36
N TRP A 6 -9.77 -11.70 -5.35
CA TRP A 6 -9.08 -12.08 -4.11
C TRP A 6 -10.08 -12.35 -2.99
N PHE A 7 -10.03 -13.57 -2.46
CA PHE A 7 -10.87 -13.96 -1.33
C PHE A 7 -10.12 -13.75 -0.02
N VAL A 8 -10.55 -12.76 0.77
CA VAL A 8 -10.01 -12.48 2.10
C VAL A 8 -10.52 -13.54 3.09
N LYS A 9 -9.63 -14.44 3.52
CA LYS A 9 -9.98 -15.48 4.51
C LYS A 9 -9.90 -15.01 5.96
N LYS A 10 -9.02 -14.04 6.22
CA LYS A 10 -8.77 -13.52 7.57
C LYS A 10 -8.12 -12.15 7.46
N SER A 11 -8.53 -11.23 8.32
CA SER A 11 -7.86 -9.95 8.55
C SER A 11 -7.33 -9.89 9.99
N LYS A 12 -6.17 -9.27 10.18
CA LYS A 12 -5.60 -9.01 11.51
C LYS A 12 -4.83 -7.69 11.50
N THR A 13 -5.20 -6.79 12.40
CA THR A 13 -4.45 -5.55 12.64
C THR A 13 -3.04 -5.86 13.16
N LEU A 14 -2.07 -5.08 12.71
CA LEU A 14 -0.66 -5.34 12.96
C LEU A 14 -0.10 -4.41 14.03
N ARG A 15 0.65 -4.99 14.98
CA ARG A 15 1.46 -4.20 15.92
C ARG A 15 2.74 -3.74 15.24
N THR A 16 3.28 -2.58 15.62
CA THR A 16 4.53 -2.05 15.05
C THR A 16 5.68 -3.06 15.12
N SER A 17 5.84 -3.78 16.25
CA SER A 17 6.88 -4.82 16.40
C SER A 17 6.73 -6.03 15.46
N GLN A 18 5.55 -6.24 14.88
CA GLN A 18 5.30 -7.32 13.93
C GLN A 18 5.44 -6.85 12.47
N LEU A 19 5.35 -5.54 12.22
CA LEU A 19 5.55 -4.94 10.90
C LEU A 19 6.96 -5.23 10.39
N GLU A 20 7.97 -4.93 11.21
CA GLU A 20 9.36 -5.12 10.83
C GLU A 20 9.68 -6.57 10.49
N LYS A 21 9.19 -7.52 11.31
CA LYS A 21 9.35 -8.96 11.04
C LYS A 21 8.71 -9.37 9.70
N PHE A 22 7.58 -8.77 9.34
CA PHE A 22 6.93 -9.06 8.06
C PHE A 22 7.73 -8.50 6.88
N ILE A 23 8.24 -7.27 7.01
CA ILE A 23 9.05 -6.61 5.98
C ILE A 23 10.37 -7.35 5.78
N ASN A 24 11.08 -7.69 6.86
CA ASN A 24 12.37 -8.41 6.77
C ASN A 24 12.18 -9.75 6.08
N LYS A 25 11.11 -10.48 6.42
CA LYS A 25 10.76 -11.73 5.76
C LYS A 25 10.52 -11.56 4.25
N PHE A 26 9.90 -10.46 3.80
CA PHE A 26 9.75 -10.18 2.37
C PHE A 26 11.11 -9.97 1.70
N ASN A 27 11.99 -9.18 2.34
CA ASN A 27 13.31 -8.90 1.80
C ASN A 27 14.17 -10.17 1.68
N GLU A 28 14.11 -11.05 2.69
CA GLU A 28 14.79 -12.34 2.69
C GLU A 28 14.21 -13.31 1.65
N GLU A 29 12.88 -13.47 1.61
CA GLU A 29 12.20 -14.47 0.75
C GLU A 29 12.32 -14.13 -0.75
N TYR A 30 12.52 -12.85 -1.10
CA TYR A 30 12.55 -12.38 -2.49
C TYR A 30 13.85 -11.66 -2.86
N GLU A 31 14.95 -11.88 -2.11
CA GLU A 31 16.26 -11.29 -2.40
C GLU A 31 16.72 -11.60 -3.83
N HIS A 32 16.52 -12.85 -4.29
CA HIS A 32 16.89 -13.28 -5.64
C HIS A 32 16.11 -12.57 -6.74
N LEU A 33 14.93 -12.01 -6.45
CA LEU A 33 14.10 -11.24 -7.40
C LEU A 33 14.40 -9.75 -7.37
N MET A 34 15.30 -9.28 -6.51
CA MET A 34 15.64 -7.85 -6.40
C MET A 34 16.37 -7.30 -7.62
N HIS A 35 16.78 -8.13 -8.58
CA HIS A 35 17.23 -7.65 -9.89
C HIS A 35 16.08 -7.02 -10.69
N MET A 36 14.83 -7.42 -10.45
CA MET A 36 13.63 -6.89 -11.10
C MET A 36 13.22 -5.54 -10.51
N THR A 37 12.98 -4.55 -11.37
CA THR A 37 12.61 -3.17 -10.98
C THR A 37 11.42 -3.11 -10.02
N ARG A 38 10.43 -3.99 -10.21
CA ARG A 38 9.22 -4.01 -9.38
C ARG A 38 9.53 -4.37 -7.92
N PHE A 39 10.37 -5.37 -7.69
CA PHE A 39 10.80 -5.78 -6.34
C PHE A 39 11.70 -4.73 -5.69
N LYS A 40 12.61 -4.10 -6.46
CA LYS A 40 13.40 -2.95 -5.96
C LYS A 40 12.50 -1.82 -5.47
N TYR A 41 11.45 -1.50 -6.23
CA TYR A 41 10.54 -0.42 -5.86
C TYR A 41 9.73 -0.76 -4.61
N ILE A 42 9.20 -1.99 -4.49
CA ILE A 42 8.55 -2.47 -3.26
C ILE A 42 9.51 -2.36 -2.07
N LYS A 43 10.75 -2.85 -2.20
CA LYS A 43 11.76 -2.78 -1.12
C LYS A 43 12.01 -1.35 -0.66
N ARG A 44 12.26 -0.42 -1.58
CA ARG A 44 12.45 1.01 -1.27
C ARG A 44 11.24 1.62 -0.56
N THR A 45 10.03 1.26 -1.00
CA THR A 45 8.81 1.69 -0.31
C THR A 45 8.74 1.16 1.12
N LEU A 46 9.10 -0.12 1.35
CA LEU A 46 9.13 -0.70 2.69
C LEU A 46 10.21 -0.06 3.58
N GLU A 47 11.34 0.35 3.02
CA GLU A 47 12.39 1.11 3.70
C GLU A 47 11.88 2.50 4.11
N SER A 48 11.18 3.22 3.22
CA SER A 48 10.55 4.50 3.53
C SER A 48 9.53 4.40 4.68
N ILE A 49 8.79 3.29 4.79
CA ILE A 49 7.90 3.04 5.93
C ILE A 49 8.68 2.96 7.25
N LYS A 50 9.86 2.31 7.24
CA LYS A 50 10.71 2.20 8.43
C LYS A 50 11.28 3.57 8.83
N GLU A 51 11.72 4.36 7.86
CA GLU A 51 12.26 5.71 8.08
C GLU A 51 11.21 6.67 8.64
N ASN A 52 9.93 6.49 8.28
CA ASN A 52 8.80 7.32 8.74
C ASN A 52 7.94 6.59 9.78
N SER A 53 8.58 5.87 10.72
CA SER A 53 7.87 5.03 11.71
C SER A 53 7.03 5.81 12.74
N ASP A 54 7.29 7.11 12.88
CA ASP A 54 6.53 8.09 13.68
C ASP A 54 5.09 8.31 13.18
N LEU A 55 4.83 8.05 11.89
CA LEU A 55 3.51 8.05 11.27
C LEU A 55 2.66 6.82 11.64
N ILE A 56 3.24 5.81 12.30
CA ILE A 56 2.52 4.58 12.62
C ILE A 56 1.64 4.76 13.85
N ILE A 57 0.34 4.54 13.67
CA ILE A 57 -0.62 4.36 14.75
C ILE A 57 -0.76 2.86 15.00
N ASN A 58 -0.24 2.40 16.14
CA ASN A 58 -0.18 0.98 16.50
C ASN A 58 -1.56 0.31 16.41
N LYS A 59 -1.63 -0.85 15.73
CA LYS A 59 -2.87 -1.61 15.45
C LYS A 59 -3.94 -0.88 14.62
N LYS A 60 -3.66 0.30 14.06
CA LYS A 60 -4.57 0.99 13.12
C LYS A 60 -3.98 1.08 11.71
N THR A 61 -2.71 1.46 11.57
CA THR A 61 -2.12 1.77 10.26
C THR A 61 -1.96 0.58 9.33
N PHE A 62 -1.58 -0.59 9.84
CA PHE A 62 -1.30 -1.76 9.00
C PHE A 62 -2.14 -2.96 9.40
N SER A 63 -2.48 -3.78 8.41
CA SER A 63 -3.13 -5.07 8.60
C SER A 63 -2.47 -6.16 7.77
N ILE A 64 -2.51 -7.38 8.27
CA ILE A 64 -2.15 -8.57 7.51
C ILE A 64 -3.42 -9.32 7.13
N LEU A 65 -3.60 -9.52 5.83
CA LEU A 65 -4.69 -10.31 5.27
C LEU A 65 -4.17 -11.69 4.85
N ARG A 66 -4.99 -12.73 5.02
CA ARG A 66 -4.74 -14.04 4.44
C ARG A 66 -5.62 -14.19 3.21
N ILE A 67 -4.99 -14.13 2.04
CA ILE A 67 -5.69 -14.11 0.75
C ILE A 67 -5.68 -15.50 0.13
N SER A 68 -6.69 -15.76 -0.69
CA SER A 68 -6.78 -16.90 -1.60
C SER A 68 -7.24 -16.42 -2.96
N CYS A 69 -6.55 -16.80 -4.02
CA CYS A 69 -6.93 -16.43 -5.38
C CYS A 69 -6.39 -17.43 -6.40
N VAL A 70 -6.69 -17.19 -7.66
CA VAL A 70 -6.10 -17.89 -8.81
C VAL A 70 -5.06 -16.97 -9.43
N ALA A 71 -3.81 -17.40 -9.50
CA ALA A 71 -2.76 -16.69 -10.22
C ALA A 71 -2.77 -17.08 -11.70
N GLN A 72 -2.53 -16.09 -12.57
CA GLN A 72 -2.34 -16.30 -14.01
C GLN A 72 -0.84 -16.22 -14.30
N LEU A 73 -0.26 -17.30 -14.85
CA LEU A 73 1.17 -17.41 -15.08
C LEU A 73 1.45 -17.62 -16.57
N GLN A 74 2.55 -17.05 -17.05
CA GLN A 74 3.07 -17.36 -18.38
C GLN A 74 3.79 -18.73 -18.37
N PRO A 75 3.82 -19.46 -19.49
CA PRO A 75 4.35 -20.82 -19.56
C PRO A 75 5.86 -20.86 -19.33
N LYS A 76 6.57 -19.75 -19.57
CA LYS A 76 7.99 -19.60 -19.24
C LYS A 76 8.30 -19.85 -17.75
N TYR A 77 7.30 -19.77 -16.87
CA TYR A 77 7.43 -20.04 -15.44
C TYR A 77 7.06 -21.50 -15.06
N LEU A 78 6.82 -22.40 -16.02
CA LEU A 78 6.49 -23.81 -15.75
C LEU A 78 7.53 -24.49 -14.85
N ASN A 79 8.82 -24.24 -15.11
CA ASN A 79 9.92 -24.80 -14.32
C ASN A 79 10.28 -23.97 -13.08
N LYS A 80 9.62 -22.82 -12.87
CA LYS A 80 9.85 -21.87 -11.77
C LYS A 80 8.53 -21.22 -11.33
N ILE A 81 7.57 -22.05 -10.92
CA ILE A 81 6.21 -21.62 -10.60
C ILE A 81 6.20 -20.57 -9.48
N ASP A 82 7.03 -20.75 -8.44
CA ASP A 82 7.10 -19.83 -7.30
C ASP A 82 7.53 -18.41 -7.71
N ASP A 83 8.54 -18.31 -8.58
CA ASP A 83 8.96 -17.02 -9.15
C ASP A 83 7.85 -16.43 -10.01
N GLY A 84 7.20 -17.25 -10.85
CA GLY A 84 6.07 -16.83 -11.66
C GLY A 84 4.94 -16.23 -10.82
N ILE A 85 4.57 -16.88 -9.71
CA ILE A 85 3.55 -16.39 -8.78
C ILE A 85 4.01 -15.10 -8.12
N SER A 86 5.27 -15.02 -7.70
CA SER A 86 5.81 -13.82 -7.06
C SER A 86 5.79 -12.63 -8.02
N VAL A 87 6.18 -12.84 -9.28
CA VAL A 87 6.08 -11.82 -10.34
C VAL A 87 4.63 -11.43 -10.59
N TYR A 88 3.71 -12.39 -10.69
CA TYR A 88 2.28 -12.12 -10.81
C TYR A 88 1.77 -11.23 -9.66
N LEU A 89 2.04 -11.60 -8.41
CA LEU A 89 1.60 -10.86 -7.23
C LEU A 89 2.22 -9.46 -7.14
N SER A 90 3.48 -9.30 -7.55
CA SER A 90 4.18 -8.01 -7.54
C SER A 90 3.46 -6.94 -8.38
N ASN A 91 2.70 -7.33 -9.40
CA ASN A 91 1.93 -6.41 -10.25
C ASN A 91 0.80 -5.69 -9.48
N PHE A 92 0.35 -6.24 -8.36
CA PHE A 92 -0.72 -5.70 -7.52
C PHE A 92 -0.21 -4.96 -6.28
N MET A 93 1.10 -4.99 -6.01
CA MET A 93 1.68 -4.24 -4.91
C MET A 93 1.73 -2.75 -5.22
N LEU A 94 1.85 -1.91 -4.20
CA LEU A 94 1.89 -0.46 -4.30
C LEU A 94 0.69 0.13 -5.07
N LYS A 95 -0.48 -0.45 -4.84
CA LYS A 95 -1.76 -0.10 -5.46
C LYS A 95 -2.88 -0.30 -4.45
N ALA A 96 -3.92 0.52 -4.55
CA ALA A 96 -5.22 0.20 -3.99
C ALA A 96 -5.78 -1.05 -4.69
N ASN A 97 -6.52 -1.87 -3.95
CA ASN A 97 -7.17 -3.06 -4.51
C ASN A 97 -8.57 -3.13 -3.92
N HIS A 98 -9.60 -3.21 -4.77
CA HIS A 98 -11.00 -3.17 -4.35
C HIS A 98 -11.44 -4.38 -3.51
N ASP A 99 -10.75 -5.52 -3.63
CA ASP A 99 -11.02 -6.72 -2.84
C ASP A 99 -10.55 -6.58 -1.37
N VAL A 100 -9.79 -5.53 -1.06
CA VAL A 100 -9.24 -5.27 0.28
C VAL A 100 -9.43 -3.81 0.67
N GLU A 101 -9.73 -3.53 1.94
CA GLU A 101 -9.87 -2.15 2.42
C GLU A 101 -8.48 -1.49 2.63
N GLY A 102 -7.69 -1.31 1.58
CA GLY A 102 -6.40 -0.63 1.69
C GLY A 102 -5.46 -0.69 0.49
N PHE A 103 -4.24 -0.21 0.73
CA PHE A 103 -3.15 -0.14 -0.23
C PHE A 103 -2.19 -1.31 -0.02
N CYS A 104 -2.01 -2.14 -1.04
CA CYS A 104 -1.17 -3.33 -1.00
C CYS A 104 0.31 -2.95 -0.91
N LEU A 105 1.05 -3.49 0.06
CA LEU A 105 2.47 -3.14 0.25
C LEU A 105 3.39 -4.28 -0.21
N CYS A 106 3.26 -5.44 0.42
CA CYS A 106 4.04 -6.63 0.09
C CYS A 106 3.31 -7.90 0.51
N PHE A 107 3.83 -9.06 0.12
CA PHE A 107 3.24 -10.36 0.42
C PHE A 107 4.27 -11.34 0.95
N ASN A 108 3.86 -12.42 1.60
CA ASN A 108 4.74 -13.46 2.12
C ASN A 108 4.02 -14.80 2.19
N LYS A 109 4.77 -15.89 2.39
CA LYS A 109 4.21 -17.23 2.70
C LYS A 109 3.22 -17.70 1.63
N ILE A 110 3.62 -17.59 0.36
CA ILE A 110 2.86 -18.15 -0.75
C ILE A 110 2.76 -19.67 -0.56
N LYS A 111 1.57 -20.21 -0.81
CA LYS A 111 1.29 -21.65 -0.79
C LYS A 111 0.43 -22.01 -1.99
N LEU A 112 0.92 -22.97 -2.77
CA LEU A 112 0.13 -23.69 -3.77
C LEU A 112 -0.98 -24.48 -3.07
N LYS A 113 -2.19 -24.44 -3.62
CA LYS A 113 -3.33 -25.23 -3.11
C LYS A 113 -3.64 -26.45 -3.96
N GLU A 114 -3.12 -26.50 -5.17
CA GLU A 114 -3.30 -27.61 -6.10
C GLU A 114 -1.91 -28.08 -6.55
N LYS A 115 -1.78 -29.39 -6.79
CA LYS A 115 -0.52 -29.99 -7.27
C LYS A 115 -0.30 -29.73 -8.77
N GLU A 116 -1.37 -29.54 -9.53
CA GLU A 116 -1.34 -29.38 -10.98
C GLU A 116 -1.93 -28.02 -11.38
N SER A 117 -1.23 -27.32 -12.29
CA SER A 117 -1.72 -26.10 -12.93
C SER A 117 -2.79 -26.46 -13.96
N ARG A 118 -3.86 -25.67 -14.03
CA ARG A 118 -4.89 -25.85 -15.07
C ARG A 118 -4.62 -24.92 -16.23
N VAL A 119 -4.60 -25.46 -17.45
CA VAL A 119 -4.66 -24.69 -18.68
C VAL A 119 -6.15 -24.53 -19.03
N MET A 120 -6.63 -23.30 -19.14
CA MET A 120 -8.02 -23.04 -19.55
C MET A 120 -8.09 -23.09 -21.08
N ASN A 121 -9.13 -23.75 -21.62
CA ASN A 121 -9.49 -23.73 -23.05
C ASN A 121 -8.38 -24.18 -24.02
N ASN A 122 -7.47 -25.07 -23.60
CA ASN A 122 -6.31 -25.50 -24.41
C ASN A 122 -5.42 -24.35 -24.90
N ASP A 123 -5.46 -23.17 -24.30
CA ASP A 123 -4.55 -22.08 -24.62
C ASP A 123 -3.22 -22.28 -23.86
N PRO A 124 -2.15 -22.76 -24.52
CA PRO A 124 -0.90 -23.06 -23.85
C PRO A 124 -0.17 -21.79 -23.38
N SER A 125 -0.69 -20.59 -23.67
CA SER A 125 -0.06 -19.30 -23.33
C SER A 125 -0.33 -18.83 -21.90
N ILE A 126 -1.29 -19.42 -21.18
CA ILE A 126 -1.61 -19.02 -19.80
C ILE A 126 -1.92 -20.25 -18.92
N MET A 127 -1.27 -20.29 -17.76
CA MET A 127 -1.54 -21.28 -16.72
C MET A 127 -2.26 -20.65 -15.53
N PHE A 128 -3.21 -21.38 -14.96
CA PHE A 128 -3.96 -20.95 -13.78
C PHE A 128 -3.61 -21.81 -12.57
N VAL A 129 -3.23 -21.15 -11.47
CA VAL A 129 -2.77 -21.83 -10.26
C VAL A 129 -3.48 -21.28 -9.04
N LYS A 130 -4.13 -22.15 -8.25
CA LYS A 130 -4.75 -21.73 -6.98
C LYS A 130 -3.70 -21.54 -5.91
N ILE A 131 -3.68 -20.35 -5.32
CA ILE A 131 -2.71 -19.98 -4.29
C ILE A 131 -3.39 -19.45 -3.02
N SER A 132 -2.63 -19.43 -1.94
CA SER A 132 -2.89 -18.56 -0.80
C SER A 132 -1.61 -17.88 -0.36
N PHE A 133 -1.72 -16.68 0.20
CA PHE A 133 -0.58 -15.92 0.68
C PHE A 133 -1.01 -14.99 1.82
N LYS A 134 -0.03 -14.38 2.48
CA LYS A 134 -0.27 -13.27 3.40
C LYS A 134 0.04 -11.96 2.70
N LEU A 135 -0.85 -10.99 2.81
CA LEU A 135 -0.70 -9.65 2.26
C LEU A 135 -0.56 -8.66 3.40
N LEU A 136 0.44 -7.79 3.34
CA LEU A 136 0.52 -6.59 4.17
C LEU A 136 -0.16 -5.44 3.43
N ILE A 137 -1.07 -4.75 4.11
CA ILE A 137 -1.73 -3.55 3.59
C ILE A 137 -1.51 -2.36 4.52
N LEU A 138 -1.40 -1.17 3.93
CA LEU A 138 -1.68 0.10 4.60
C LEU A 138 -3.21 0.28 4.59
N VAL A 139 -3.80 0.41 5.78
CA VAL A 139 -5.24 0.56 5.93
C VAL A 139 -5.63 1.99 5.53
N LEU A 140 -6.44 2.09 4.47
CA LEU A 140 -6.99 3.35 3.98
C LEU A 140 -8.50 3.19 3.93
N LYS A 141 -9.20 3.70 4.96
CA LYS A 141 -10.64 3.55 5.13
C LYS A 141 -11.24 4.89 5.50
N GLU A 142 -12.44 5.19 5.01
CA GLU A 142 -13.15 6.40 5.40
C GLU A 142 -13.44 6.40 6.91
N ASN A 143 -13.39 7.60 7.50
CA ASN A 143 -13.51 7.87 8.93
C ASN A 143 -12.40 7.22 9.80
N TYR A 144 -11.32 6.73 9.20
CA TYR A 144 -10.13 6.31 9.95
C TYR A 144 -9.17 7.48 10.14
N GLU A 145 -8.57 7.52 11.32
CA GLU A 145 -7.46 8.41 11.63
C GLU A 145 -6.14 7.79 11.14
N ILE A 146 -5.32 8.62 10.49
CA ILE A 146 -3.95 8.31 10.09
C ILE A 146 -3.05 9.49 10.42
N LYS A 147 -1.75 9.25 10.58
CA LYS A 147 -0.77 10.34 10.63
C LYS A 147 -0.18 10.55 9.26
N ALA A 148 -0.03 11.81 8.87
CA ALA A 148 0.63 12.19 7.64
C ALA A 148 1.61 13.33 7.90
N LYS A 149 2.67 13.41 7.10
CA LYS A 149 3.71 14.43 7.22
C LYS A 149 3.48 15.52 6.19
N ILE A 150 3.61 16.78 6.57
CA ILE A 150 3.56 17.89 5.61
C ILE A 150 4.81 17.84 4.72
N ASN A 151 4.61 17.65 3.41
CA ASN A 151 5.70 17.57 2.44
C ASN A 151 5.80 18.80 1.53
N LYS A 152 4.73 19.59 1.40
CA LYS A 152 4.71 20.83 0.63
C LYS A 152 3.60 21.75 1.14
N ILE A 153 3.90 23.04 1.20
CA ILE A 153 2.94 24.09 1.52
C ILE A 153 2.84 25.04 0.33
N GLU A 154 1.62 25.35 -0.07
CA GLU A 154 1.24 26.32 -1.08
C GLU A 154 0.17 27.27 -0.49
N PRO A 155 -0.01 28.49 -1.03
CA PRO A 155 -0.91 29.49 -0.44
C PRO A 155 -2.36 29.03 -0.19
N LEU A 156 -2.85 28.06 -0.97
CA LEU A 156 -4.22 27.53 -0.88
C LEU A 156 -4.27 26.05 -0.53
N LYS A 157 -3.12 25.42 -0.23
CA LYS A 157 -3.04 23.97 -0.09
C LYS A 157 -1.87 23.53 0.77
N ILE A 158 -2.14 22.57 1.65
CA ILE A 158 -1.12 21.78 2.34
C ILE A 158 -1.14 20.40 1.71
N HIS A 159 0.00 19.98 1.20
CA HIS A 159 0.20 18.62 0.73
C HIS A 159 0.83 17.83 1.85
N LEU A 160 0.22 16.68 2.09
CA LEU A 160 0.61 15.71 3.09
C LEU A 160 1.11 14.46 2.37
N ASP A 161 1.93 13.71 3.06
CA ASP A 161 2.50 12.49 2.56
C ASP A 161 2.45 11.40 3.64
N ILE A 162 2.00 10.23 3.21
CA ILE A 162 1.89 9.04 4.05
C ILE A 162 3.04 8.10 3.65
N PHE A 163 4.07 8.06 4.49
CA PHE A 163 5.28 7.23 4.35
C PHE A 163 6.11 7.43 3.07
N GLY A 164 5.94 8.51 2.31
CA GLY A 164 6.58 8.72 1.01
C GLY A 164 5.87 8.01 -0.14
N ILE A 165 4.63 7.54 0.06
CA ILE A 165 3.96 6.56 -0.81
C ILE A 165 2.65 7.10 -1.35
N VAL A 166 1.85 7.71 -0.48
CA VAL A 166 0.47 8.12 -0.78
C VAL A 166 0.32 9.61 -0.50
N GLU A 167 -0.08 10.36 -1.52
CA GLU A 167 -0.42 11.78 -1.38
C GLU A 167 -1.69 11.91 -0.53
N ALA A 168 -1.65 12.80 0.44
CA ALA A 168 -2.81 13.21 1.20
C ALA A 168 -3.00 14.72 1.11
N ILE A 169 -4.25 15.17 1.09
CA ILE A 169 -4.59 16.59 1.07
C ILE A 169 -5.76 16.87 2.02
N PHE A 170 -5.78 18.06 2.59
CA PHE A 170 -6.98 18.52 3.28
C PHE A 170 -8.08 18.83 2.27
N SER A 171 -9.32 18.61 2.70
CA SER A 171 -10.53 19.01 2.00
C SER A 171 -10.58 20.54 1.90
N GLU A 172 -11.04 21.08 0.76
CA GLU A 172 -10.95 22.52 0.46
C GLU A 172 -11.69 23.40 1.48
N ASP A 173 -12.82 22.91 2.01
CA ASP A 173 -13.61 23.55 3.06
C ASP A 173 -12.80 23.85 4.32
N MET A 174 -11.75 23.07 4.60
CA MET A 174 -10.89 23.28 5.76
C MET A 174 -10.11 24.59 5.69
N PHE A 175 -9.74 25.05 4.49
CA PHE A 175 -8.84 26.20 4.33
C PHE A 175 -9.49 27.55 4.68
N LYS A 176 -10.81 27.58 4.92
CA LYS A 176 -11.51 28.79 5.39
C LYS A 176 -10.98 29.29 6.73
N ASP A 177 -10.52 28.37 7.58
CA ASP A 177 -10.03 28.68 8.94
C ASP A 177 -8.50 28.81 8.99
N PHE A 178 -7.83 28.76 7.84
CA PHE A 178 -6.38 28.80 7.72
C PHE A 178 -5.90 30.16 7.23
N HIS A 179 -4.87 30.67 7.90
CA HIS A 179 -4.15 31.88 7.47
C HIS A 179 -2.76 31.49 6.98
N TYR A 180 -2.45 31.79 5.72
CA TYR A 180 -1.14 31.55 5.14
C TYR A 180 -0.17 32.69 5.49
N ASP A 181 0.97 32.34 6.10
CA ASP A 181 2.09 33.23 6.38
C ASP A 181 3.14 33.04 5.28
N SER A 182 3.08 33.90 4.25
CA SER A 182 3.97 33.83 3.09
C SER A 182 5.43 34.09 3.41
N ARG A 183 5.74 34.84 4.48
CA ARG A 183 7.12 35.13 4.89
C ARG A 183 7.84 33.90 5.39
N ASN A 184 7.11 33.00 6.04
CA ASN A 184 7.65 31.79 6.67
C ASN A 184 7.19 30.50 5.98
N ASN A 185 6.45 30.61 4.87
CA ASN A 185 5.85 29.50 4.12
C ASN A 185 5.13 28.47 5.01
N ARG A 186 4.24 28.96 5.87
CA ARG A 186 3.52 28.13 6.86
C ARG A 186 2.06 28.55 6.97
N PHE A 187 1.26 27.67 7.56
CA PHE A 187 -0.13 27.94 7.83
C PHE A 187 -0.37 28.13 9.33
N ARG A 188 -1.33 29.00 9.69
CA ARG A 188 -1.81 29.17 11.05
C ARG A 188 -3.30 28.87 11.13
N ARG A 189 -3.70 28.05 12.10
CA ARG A 189 -5.10 27.80 12.46
C ARG A 189 -5.21 27.68 13.98
N GLU A 190 -6.19 28.35 14.58
CA GLU A 190 -6.47 28.27 16.02
C GLU A 190 -5.21 28.45 16.91
N GLY A 191 -4.32 29.37 16.52
CA GLY A 191 -3.07 29.64 17.25
C GLY A 191 -1.94 28.63 17.03
N LYS A 192 -2.16 27.51 16.33
CA LYS A 192 -1.13 26.54 15.96
C LYS A 192 -0.54 26.85 14.58
N PHE A 193 0.75 26.61 14.42
CA PHE A 193 1.45 26.67 13.14
C PHE A 193 1.59 25.28 12.53
N PHE A 194 1.50 25.24 11.20
CA PHE A 194 1.69 24.05 10.37
C PHE A 194 2.77 24.36 9.35
N SER A 195 3.91 23.70 9.51
CA SER A 195 5.15 23.92 8.77
C SER A 195 5.58 22.64 8.05
N LEU A 196 6.56 22.78 7.16
CA LEU A 196 7.15 21.63 6.48
C LEU A 196 7.65 20.58 7.50
N TYR A 197 7.41 19.31 7.21
CA TYR A 197 7.75 18.15 8.03
C TYR A 197 6.98 17.96 9.34
N ASP A 198 6.04 18.86 9.67
CA ASP A 198 5.13 18.60 10.79
C ASP A 198 4.27 17.37 10.52
N ILE A 199 4.01 16.60 11.57
CA ILE A 199 3.13 15.43 11.53
C ILE A 199 1.77 15.83 12.04
N VAL A 200 0.75 15.58 11.23
CA VAL A 200 -0.64 15.86 11.56
C VAL A 200 -1.43 14.57 11.73
N LEU A 201 -2.34 14.56 12.70
CA LEU A 201 -3.40 13.56 12.75
C LEU A 201 -4.48 13.98 11.75
N PHE A 202 -4.87 13.04 10.90
CA PHE A 202 -5.68 13.29 9.72
C PHE A 202 -6.79 12.23 9.65
N THR A 203 -8.04 12.67 9.58
CA THR A 203 -9.21 11.81 9.42
C THR A 203 -9.53 11.67 7.94
N ILE A 204 -9.55 10.44 7.44
CA ILE A 204 -9.79 10.13 6.04
C ILE A 204 -11.26 10.37 5.70
N LYS A 205 -11.55 11.31 4.81
CA LYS A 205 -12.90 11.58 4.28
C LYS A 205 -13.19 10.75 3.04
N LYS A 206 -12.21 10.63 2.15
CA LYS A 206 -12.36 9.95 0.85
C LYS A 206 -11.01 9.44 0.37
N ILE A 207 -11.03 8.29 -0.31
CA ILE A 207 -9.87 7.77 -1.03
C ILE A 207 -10.19 7.77 -2.53
N THR A 208 -9.21 8.17 -3.34
CA THR A 208 -9.29 8.18 -4.80
C THR A 208 -8.08 7.45 -5.38
N TYR A 209 -8.26 6.78 -6.51
CA TYR A 209 -7.20 6.07 -7.23
C TYR A 209 -7.65 5.85 -8.67
N GLY A 210 -6.70 5.67 -9.59
CA GLY A 210 -7.00 5.34 -10.98
C GLY A 210 -7.52 3.92 -11.13
N ASP A 211 -8.13 3.58 -12.27
CA ASP A 211 -8.81 2.30 -12.51
C ASP A 211 -7.94 1.05 -12.25
N ASN A 212 -6.62 1.20 -12.38
CA ASN A 212 -5.64 0.14 -12.12
C ASN A 212 -5.14 0.08 -10.66
N GLY A 213 -5.74 0.85 -9.76
CA GLY A 213 -5.37 0.99 -8.36
C GLY A 213 -4.17 1.91 -8.08
N ALA A 214 -3.57 2.54 -9.09
CA ALA A 214 -2.43 3.46 -8.93
C ALA A 214 -2.87 4.90 -8.61
N ASN A 215 -1.89 5.79 -8.40
CA ASN A 215 -2.10 7.22 -8.11
C ASN A 215 -3.09 7.44 -6.95
N VAL A 216 -2.87 6.69 -5.88
CA VAL A 216 -3.73 6.74 -4.70
C VAL A 216 -3.56 8.08 -4.02
N LYS A 217 -4.70 8.74 -3.77
CA LYS A 217 -4.77 10.02 -3.09
C LYS A 217 -5.86 10.01 -2.04
N VAL A 218 -5.51 10.53 -0.87
CA VAL A 218 -6.39 10.57 0.29
C VAL A 218 -6.81 12.01 0.55
N ILE A 219 -8.12 12.23 0.72
CA ILE A 219 -8.70 13.53 1.05
C ILE A 219 -9.30 13.41 2.45
N GLY A 220 -9.10 14.43 3.28
CA GLY A 220 -9.50 14.36 4.68
C GLY A 220 -9.48 15.69 5.38
N TYR A 221 -9.61 15.63 6.70
CA TYR A 221 -9.73 16.77 7.60
C TYR A 221 -9.00 16.44 8.92
N PHE A 222 -9.03 17.34 9.89
CA PHE A 222 -8.53 17.05 11.24
C PHE A 222 -9.55 16.19 11.99
#